data_AF-T1A1Q2-F1
#
_entry.id   AF-T1A1Q2-F1
#
_cell.length_a   1.000
_cell.length_b   1.000
_cell.length_c   1.000
_cell.angle_alpha   90.00
_cell.angle_beta   90.00
_cell.angle_gamma   90.00
#
_symmetry.space_group_name_H-M   'P 1'
#
loop_
_entity.id
_entity.type
_entity.pdbx_description
1 polymer ?
#
loop_
_entity_poly.entity_id
_entity_poly.type
_entity_poly.pdbx_seq_one_letter_code
_entity_poly.pdbx_strand_id
1 'polypeptide(L)'
;PRMIKKKIFMSIDEYAYTGAPPNLKMAMAYAMMFNEMLRHTAALRMSAFTMGVSTLDFTRTRAILNTTGRLFKMYTRHMGPGLIPVKLTGNSPQPVPRHHVFGDFPHTNPGSQTYPLDMVAAVSPHRRYLNLAVVNATHSPRRFVLHVAGGALGGRATLWRMTGPSLNAADTLGHKRQVVVKQYEVSHFGRRITVAPISIDIYHIPLVQGR
;
A
#
# COMPACT_ATOMS: atom_id res chain seq x y z
N PRO A 1 -22.87 4.92 0.40
CA PRO A 1 -23.57 3.67 0.00
C PRO A 1 -24.75 3.33 0.92
N ARG A 2 -25.87 2.79 0.41
CA ARG A 2 -27.05 2.39 1.24
C ARG A 2 -26.68 1.39 2.34
N MET A 3 -25.73 0.49 2.08
CA MET A 3 -25.21 -0.48 3.05
C MET A 3 -24.70 0.16 4.35
N ILE A 4 -24.03 1.32 4.28
CA ILE A 4 -23.52 2.02 5.47
C ILE A 4 -24.69 2.47 6.37
N LYS A 5 -25.73 3.07 5.76
CA LYS A 5 -26.94 3.49 6.51
C LYS A 5 -27.68 2.30 7.13
N LYS A 6 -27.70 1.17 6.43
CA LYS A 6 -28.30 -0.10 6.91
C LYS A 6 -27.41 -0.86 7.90
N LYS A 7 -26.22 -0.33 8.25
CA LYS A 7 -25.22 -1.01 9.09
C LYS A 7 -24.80 -2.39 8.56
N ILE A 8 -24.89 -2.58 7.24
CA ILE A 8 -24.40 -3.78 6.55
C ILE A 8 -22.95 -3.50 6.14
N PHE A 9 -22.05 -4.38 6.54
CA PHE A 9 -20.65 -4.33 6.11
C PHE A 9 -20.39 -5.29 4.95
N MET A 10 -19.33 -5.02 4.20
CA MET A 10 -18.76 -5.92 3.21
C MET A 10 -17.64 -6.74 3.85
N SER A 11 -17.67 -8.04 3.62
CA SER A 11 -16.56 -8.95 3.81
C SER A 11 -16.15 -9.45 2.44
N ILE A 12 -14.91 -9.20 2.03
CA ILE A 12 -14.35 -9.81 0.83
C ILE A 12 -13.79 -11.17 1.26
N ASP A 13 -14.58 -12.23 1.15
CA ASP A 13 -14.14 -13.59 1.50
C ASP A 13 -13.15 -14.19 0.50
N GLU A 14 -12.99 -13.57 -0.68
CA GLU A 14 -11.98 -13.94 -1.66
C GLU A 14 -11.42 -12.74 -2.43
N TYR A 15 -10.09 -12.61 -2.48
CA TYR A 15 -9.42 -11.82 -3.51
C TYR A 15 -8.09 -12.46 -3.91
N ALA A 16 -7.81 -12.46 -5.21
CA ALA A 16 -6.56 -12.95 -5.77
C ALA A 16 -6.36 -12.41 -7.20
N TYR A 17 -5.11 -12.27 -7.60
CA TYR A 17 -4.71 -12.26 -9.01
C TYR A 17 -4.24 -13.65 -9.39
N THR A 18 -5.19 -14.55 -9.64
CA THR A 18 -4.93 -15.96 -9.94
C THR A 18 -4.09 -16.12 -11.22
N GLY A 19 -3.11 -17.02 -11.18
CA GLY A 19 -2.23 -17.32 -12.32
C GLY A 19 -1.08 -16.32 -12.55
N ALA A 20 -1.00 -15.22 -11.78
CA ALA A 20 0.11 -14.28 -11.86
C ALA A 20 1.31 -14.72 -10.98
N PRO A 21 2.56 -14.55 -11.45
CA PRO A 21 3.73 -14.91 -10.66
C PRO A 21 3.90 -13.99 -9.42
N PRO A 22 4.34 -14.51 -8.26
CA PRO A 22 4.54 -13.74 -7.04
C PRO A 22 5.83 -12.91 -7.10
N ASN A 23 5.86 -11.89 -7.96
CA ASN A 23 6.98 -10.99 -8.20
C ASN A 23 6.65 -9.54 -7.76
N LEU A 24 7.60 -8.61 -7.97
CA LEU A 24 7.46 -7.23 -7.53
C LEU A 24 6.30 -6.49 -8.22
N LYS A 25 6.04 -6.77 -9.51
CA LYS A 25 4.86 -6.25 -10.22
C LYS A 25 3.58 -6.64 -9.50
N MET A 26 3.47 -7.92 -9.12
CA MET A 26 2.32 -8.43 -8.39
C MET A 26 2.22 -7.82 -6.99
N ALA A 27 3.33 -7.66 -6.28
CA ALA A 27 3.31 -6.99 -4.98
C ALA A 27 2.83 -5.53 -5.06
N MET A 28 3.20 -4.78 -6.10
CA MET A 28 2.70 -3.41 -6.26
C MET A 28 1.19 -3.37 -6.56
N ALA A 29 0.67 -4.29 -7.37
CA ALA A 29 -0.76 -4.39 -7.61
C ALA A 29 -1.53 -4.72 -6.32
N TYR A 30 -1.05 -5.69 -5.52
CA TYR A 30 -1.64 -5.98 -4.22
C TYR A 30 -1.53 -4.82 -3.24
N ALA A 31 -0.44 -4.06 -3.25
CA ALA A 31 -0.28 -2.88 -2.42
C ALA A 31 -1.32 -1.79 -2.73
N MET A 32 -1.61 -1.55 -4.02
CA MET A 32 -2.68 -0.63 -4.44
C MET A 32 -4.06 -1.12 -3.97
N MET A 33 -4.31 -2.42 -4.07
CA MET A 33 -5.56 -3.02 -3.60
C MET A 33 -5.68 -2.97 -2.06
N PHE A 34 -4.59 -3.18 -1.32
CA PHE A 34 -4.56 -2.97 0.13
C PHE A 34 -4.88 -1.52 0.48
N ASN A 35 -4.24 -0.57 -0.21
CA ASN A 35 -4.54 0.84 0.00
C ASN A 35 -6.02 1.15 -0.26
N GLU A 36 -6.62 0.56 -1.30
CA GLU A 36 -8.05 0.74 -1.61
C GLU A 36 -8.94 0.17 -0.51
N MET A 37 -8.70 -1.06 -0.07
CA MET A 37 -9.44 -1.66 1.03
C MET A 37 -9.31 -0.83 2.31
N LEU A 38 -8.11 -0.36 2.62
CA LEU A 38 -7.83 0.49 3.80
C LEU A 38 -8.57 1.83 3.73
N ARG A 39 -8.69 2.45 2.54
CA ARG A 39 -9.48 3.67 2.31
C ARG A 39 -10.98 3.45 2.56
N HIS A 40 -11.48 2.22 2.43
CA HIS A 40 -12.91 1.89 2.51
C HIS A 40 -13.34 1.13 3.75
N THR A 41 -12.52 1.13 4.81
CA THR A 41 -12.75 0.41 6.08
C THR A 41 -14.04 0.78 6.84
N ALA A 42 -14.69 1.89 6.49
CA ALA A 42 -16.01 2.24 7.02
C ALA A 42 -17.11 1.24 6.61
N ALA A 43 -17.00 0.68 5.40
CA ALA A 43 -17.93 -0.30 4.85
C ALA A 43 -17.31 -1.70 4.72
N LEU A 44 -16.03 -1.79 4.35
CA LEU A 44 -15.29 -3.04 4.21
C LEU A 44 -14.63 -3.39 5.56
N ARG A 45 -15.15 -4.40 6.25
CA ARG A 45 -14.68 -4.75 7.61
C ARG A 45 -13.72 -5.92 7.62
N MET A 46 -13.77 -6.77 6.62
CA MET A 46 -12.98 -7.99 6.53
C MET A 46 -12.59 -8.26 5.08
N SER A 47 -11.43 -8.86 4.88
CA SER A 47 -10.97 -9.36 3.59
C SER A 47 -10.11 -10.61 3.80
N ALA A 48 -10.23 -11.62 2.96
CA ALA A 48 -9.45 -12.84 2.98
C ALA A 48 -8.70 -13.02 1.65
N PHE A 49 -7.37 -13.19 1.75
CA PHE A 49 -6.50 -13.41 0.60
C PHE A 49 -6.50 -14.87 0.18
N THR A 50 -6.70 -15.10 -1.12
CA THR A 50 -6.77 -16.45 -1.67
C THR A 50 -5.48 -16.80 -2.40
N MET A 51 -4.66 -17.73 -1.90
CA MET A 51 -4.72 -18.42 -0.60
C MET A 51 -3.53 -18.04 0.28
N GLY A 52 -3.67 -18.18 1.61
CA GLY A 52 -2.57 -17.91 2.55
C GLY A 52 -1.26 -18.64 2.21
N VAL A 53 -1.34 -19.90 1.75
CA VAL A 53 -0.17 -20.67 1.28
C VAL A 53 0.51 -20.07 0.04
N SER A 54 -0.21 -19.27 -0.76
CA SER A 54 0.32 -18.56 -1.92
C SER A 54 1.26 -17.41 -1.55
N THR A 55 1.42 -17.12 -0.26
CA THR A 55 2.40 -16.17 0.27
C THR A 55 3.76 -16.81 0.55
N LEU A 56 3.86 -18.13 0.40
CA LEU A 56 5.07 -18.90 0.64
C LEU A 56 5.70 -19.37 -0.66
N ASP A 57 7.01 -19.59 -0.62
CA ASP A 57 7.70 -20.46 -1.56
C ASP A 57 8.39 -21.55 -0.74
N PHE A 58 8.13 -22.82 -1.07
CA PHE A 58 8.44 -23.92 -0.17
C PHE A 58 8.71 -25.24 -0.89
N THR A 59 9.41 -26.11 -0.16
CA THR A 59 9.62 -27.53 -0.45
C THR A 59 9.04 -28.34 0.71
N ARG A 60 9.19 -29.68 0.67
CA ARG A 60 8.75 -30.55 1.78
C ARG A 60 9.37 -30.21 3.14
N THR A 61 10.56 -29.61 3.17
CA THR A 61 11.34 -29.43 4.42
C THR A 61 11.74 -27.99 4.70
N ARG A 62 11.42 -27.04 3.80
CA ARG A 62 11.86 -25.65 3.92
C ARG A 62 10.81 -24.71 3.33
N ALA A 63 10.64 -23.53 3.92
CA ALA A 63 9.77 -22.48 3.41
C ALA A 63 10.37 -21.08 3.63
N ILE A 64 10.02 -20.15 2.75
CA ILE A 64 10.21 -18.71 2.95
C ILE A 64 8.91 -17.97 2.63
N LEU A 65 8.79 -16.73 3.13
CA LEU A 65 7.86 -15.79 2.51
C LEU A 65 8.37 -15.46 1.11
N ASN A 66 7.52 -15.66 0.11
CA ASN A 66 7.78 -15.16 -1.25
C ASN A 66 7.57 -13.63 -1.29
N THR A 67 7.63 -13.04 -2.48
CA THR A 67 7.48 -11.58 -2.61
C THR A 67 6.13 -11.07 -2.10
N THR A 68 5.04 -11.79 -2.37
CA THR A 68 3.70 -11.47 -1.84
C THR A 68 3.67 -11.59 -0.32
N GLY A 69 4.22 -12.66 0.27
CA GLY A 69 4.29 -12.80 1.72
C GLY A 69 5.10 -11.70 2.41
N ARG A 70 6.15 -11.20 1.76
CA ARG A 70 6.93 -10.05 2.24
C ARG A 70 6.09 -8.76 2.25
N LEU A 71 5.26 -8.54 1.24
CA LEU A 71 4.32 -7.42 1.19
C LEU A 71 3.35 -7.47 2.38
N PHE A 72 2.71 -8.61 2.60
CA PHE A 72 1.81 -8.81 3.75
C PHE A 72 2.53 -8.49 5.06
N LYS A 73 3.73 -9.03 5.26
CA LYS A 73 4.54 -8.75 6.46
C LYS A 73 4.82 -7.25 6.64
N MET A 74 5.14 -6.53 5.56
CA MET A 74 5.39 -5.09 5.60
C MET A 74 4.11 -4.30 5.93
N TYR A 75 3.01 -4.56 5.22
CA TYR A 75 1.74 -3.87 5.48
C TYR A 75 1.18 -4.18 6.86
N THR A 76 1.22 -5.42 7.34
CA THR A 76 0.77 -5.76 8.70
C THR A 76 1.57 -5.01 9.77
N ARG A 77 2.87 -4.77 9.55
CA ARG A 77 3.73 -4.06 10.51
C ARG A 77 3.52 -2.55 10.54
N HIS A 78 3.23 -1.95 9.39
CA HIS A 78 3.29 -0.49 9.22
C HIS A 78 1.95 0.15 8.83
N MET A 79 0.99 -0.65 8.38
CA MET A 79 -0.39 -0.28 8.02
C MET A 79 -1.43 -1.22 8.67
N GLY A 80 -1.05 -1.88 9.76
CA GLY A 80 -1.83 -2.93 10.42
C GLY A 80 -2.93 -2.43 11.37
N PRO A 81 -3.47 -3.33 12.21
CA PRO A 81 -4.58 -3.03 13.12
C PRO A 81 -4.30 -1.88 14.07
N GLY A 82 -5.37 -1.17 14.47
CA GLY A 82 -5.33 -0.08 15.44
C GLY A 82 -5.00 1.29 14.85
N LEU A 83 -4.57 1.37 13.58
CA LEU A 83 -4.45 2.66 12.90
C LEU A 83 -5.83 3.29 12.67
N ILE A 84 -5.88 4.61 12.82
CA ILE A 84 -7.09 5.41 12.62
C ILE A 84 -7.00 5.99 11.21
N PRO A 85 -7.85 5.57 10.26
CA PRO A 85 -7.82 6.09 8.90
C PRO A 85 -7.98 7.62 8.88
N VAL A 86 -7.20 8.30 8.06
CA VAL A 86 -7.39 9.74 7.81
C VAL A 86 -7.81 9.96 6.36
N LYS A 87 -8.63 10.98 6.13
CA LYS A 87 -9.02 11.35 4.79
C LYS A 87 -7.79 11.82 4.01
N LEU A 88 -7.50 11.13 2.91
CA LEU A 88 -6.49 11.50 1.94
C LEU A 88 -7.18 11.93 0.65
N THR A 89 -6.85 13.13 0.18
CA THR A 89 -7.30 13.66 -1.11
C THR A 89 -6.09 14.02 -1.97
N GLY A 90 -6.30 14.20 -3.26
CA GLY A 90 -5.28 14.71 -4.16
C GLY A 90 -5.91 15.42 -5.35
N ASN A 91 -5.06 15.89 -6.25
CA ASN A 91 -5.44 16.68 -7.42
C ASN A 91 -5.17 15.95 -8.74
N SER A 92 -4.93 14.63 -8.69
CA SER A 92 -4.61 13.83 -9.86
C SER A 92 -5.50 12.59 -9.93
N PRO A 93 -6.66 12.67 -10.61
CA PRO A 93 -7.62 11.57 -10.66
C PRO A 93 -7.04 10.35 -11.40
N GLN A 94 -7.57 9.17 -11.09
CA GLN A 94 -7.22 7.94 -11.79
C GLN A 94 -7.72 7.99 -13.24
N PRO A 95 -6.89 7.60 -14.23
CA PRO A 95 -7.32 7.54 -15.62
C PRO A 95 -8.39 6.47 -15.82
N VAL A 96 -9.18 6.62 -16.88
CA VAL A 96 -10.14 5.59 -17.29
C VAL A 96 -9.40 4.27 -17.58
N PRO A 97 -9.89 3.12 -17.09
CA PRO A 97 -9.31 1.82 -17.39
C PRO A 97 -9.19 1.59 -18.91
N ARG A 98 -8.01 1.14 -19.36
CA ARG A 98 -7.75 0.85 -20.79
C ARG A 98 -8.17 -0.56 -21.22
N HIS A 99 -8.38 -1.45 -20.26
CA HIS A 99 -8.74 -2.85 -20.50
C HIS A 99 -10.06 -3.15 -19.78
N HIS A 100 -10.97 -3.76 -20.52
CA HIS A 100 -12.30 -4.16 -20.03
C HIS A 100 -12.30 -5.67 -19.85
N VAL A 101 -12.31 -6.13 -18.59
CA VAL A 101 -12.40 -7.57 -18.29
C VAL A 101 -13.86 -8.02 -18.21
N PHE A 102 -14.79 -7.10 -17.92
CA PHE A 102 -16.24 -7.34 -17.81
C PHE A 102 -17.05 -6.16 -18.39
N GLY A 103 -18.31 -6.41 -18.77
CA GLY A 103 -19.12 -5.50 -19.59
C GLY A 103 -19.55 -4.18 -18.92
N ASP A 104 -20.11 -4.22 -17.72
CA ASP A 104 -20.59 -3.02 -17.00
C ASP A 104 -19.66 -2.67 -15.84
N PHE A 105 -18.96 -1.54 -15.94
CA PHE A 105 -18.17 -0.97 -14.84
C PHE A 105 -18.94 0.14 -14.13
N PRO A 106 -18.75 0.31 -12.81
CA PRO A 106 -19.17 1.51 -12.13
C PRO A 106 -18.51 2.75 -12.79
N HIS A 107 -19.27 3.83 -12.95
CA HIS A 107 -18.82 5.10 -13.54
C HIS A 107 -17.77 5.86 -12.69
N THR A 108 -17.16 5.22 -11.70
CA THR A 108 -16.15 5.78 -10.81
C THR A 108 -14.89 4.93 -10.85
N ASN A 109 -13.76 5.54 -11.18
CA ASN A 109 -12.47 4.86 -11.20
C ASN A 109 -12.01 4.57 -9.75
N PRO A 110 -11.66 3.30 -9.42
CA PRO A 110 -11.13 2.96 -8.10
C PRO A 110 -9.72 3.53 -7.92
N GLY A 111 -9.26 3.63 -6.68
CA GLY A 111 -7.94 4.16 -6.34
C GLY A 111 -7.96 5.60 -5.82
N SER A 112 -6.83 6.04 -5.29
CA SER A 112 -6.70 7.41 -4.77
C SER A 112 -6.57 8.45 -5.88
N GLN A 113 -6.98 9.69 -5.62
CA GLN A 113 -6.78 10.85 -6.51
C GLN A 113 -5.31 11.36 -6.51
N THR A 114 -4.35 10.42 -6.55
CA THR A 114 -2.90 10.70 -6.49
C THR A 114 -2.12 10.15 -7.67
N TYR A 115 -2.79 9.84 -8.79
CA TYR A 115 -2.16 9.25 -9.97
C TYR A 115 -0.93 10.06 -10.44
N PRO A 116 0.18 9.43 -10.85
CA PRO A 116 0.40 8.00 -11.05
C PRO A 116 0.84 7.24 -9.78
N LEU A 117 0.75 7.88 -8.61
CA LEU A 117 0.92 7.21 -7.33
C LEU A 117 -0.42 6.65 -6.86
N ASP A 118 -0.36 5.70 -5.94
CA ASP A 118 -1.51 5.34 -5.12
C ASP A 118 -1.16 5.44 -3.64
N MET A 119 -2.00 6.14 -2.88
CA MET A 119 -1.71 6.50 -1.50
C MET A 119 -2.87 6.24 -0.54
N VAL A 120 -2.53 5.79 0.66
CA VAL A 120 -3.45 5.79 1.81
C VAL A 120 -2.70 6.27 3.04
N ALA A 121 -3.42 6.94 3.94
CA ALA A 121 -2.85 7.42 5.19
C ALA A 121 -3.73 7.04 6.38
N ALA A 122 -3.07 6.80 7.51
CA ALA A 122 -3.72 6.58 8.79
C ALA A 122 -2.82 7.10 9.91
N VAL A 123 -3.39 7.45 11.06
CA VAL A 123 -2.61 7.85 12.23
C VAL A 123 -2.53 6.71 13.24
N SER A 124 -1.40 6.61 13.91
CA SER A 124 -1.22 5.66 15.03
C SER A 124 -2.25 5.91 16.15
N PRO A 125 -2.60 4.89 16.99
CA PRO A 125 -3.59 5.01 18.06
C PRO A 125 -3.41 6.24 18.98
N HIS A 126 -2.17 6.57 19.31
CA HIS A 126 -1.81 7.72 20.16
C HIS A 126 -1.48 8.99 19.37
N ARG A 127 -1.83 9.04 18.07
CA ARG A 127 -1.60 10.16 17.16
C ARG A 127 -0.15 10.66 17.12
N ARG A 128 0.81 9.77 17.38
CA ARG A 128 2.26 10.10 17.36
C ARG A 128 2.84 10.11 15.96
N TYR A 129 2.31 9.26 15.07
CA TYR A 129 2.76 9.13 13.70
C TYR A 129 1.59 9.23 12.73
N LEU A 130 1.83 9.91 11.61
CA LEU A 130 1.15 9.73 10.35
C LEU A 130 1.86 8.60 9.59
N ASN A 131 1.14 7.53 9.34
CA ASN A 131 1.57 6.43 8.50
C ASN A 131 1.05 6.69 7.09
N LEU A 132 1.94 6.82 6.12
CA LEU A 132 1.61 7.10 4.72
C LEU A 132 2.18 5.99 3.84
N ALA A 133 1.32 5.15 3.30
CA ALA A 133 1.68 4.16 2.29
C ALA A 133 1.56 4.79 0.90
N VAL A 134 2.59 4.62 0.07
CA VAL A 134 2.70 5.16 -1.29
C VAL A 134 3.22 4.07 -2.22
N VAL A 135 2.47 3.78 -3.28
CA VAL A 135 2.91 2.90 -4.36
C VAL A 135 3.31 3.74 -5.55
N ASN A 136 4.55 3.57 -6.04
CA ASN A 136 5.01 4.10 -7.31
C ASN A 136 5.30 2.96 -8.28
N ALA A 137 4.31 2.61 -9.09
CA ALA A 137 4.46 1.59 -10.13
C ALA A 137 5.07 2.12 -11.45
N THR A 138 5.62 3.35 -11.45
CA THR A 138 6.26 3.93 -12.63
C THR A 138 7.77 3.69 -12.65
N HIS A 139 8.37 3.78 -13.83
CA HIS A 139 9.82 3.63 -14.02
C HIS A 139 10.63 4.89 -13.66
N SER A 140 9.96 5.96 -13.25
CA SER A 140 10.59 7.23 -12.88
C SER A 140 10.28 7.62 -11.43
N PRO A 141 11.17 8.34 -10.74
CA PRO A 141 10.83 8.98 -9.49
C PRO A 141 9.59 9.87 -9.65
N ARG A 142 8.72 9.87 -8.64
CA ARG A 142 7.53 10.74 -8.61
C ARG A 142 7.60 11.65 -7.41
N ARG A 143 7.14 12.89 -7.58
CA ARG A 143 7.15 13.90 -6.54
C ARG A 143 5.73 14.32 -6.21
N PHE A 144 5.48 14.56 -4.94
CA PHE A 144 4.24 15.19 -4.48
C PHE A 144 4.54 16.15 -3.33
N VAL A 145 3.57 17.02 -3.05
CA VAL A 145 3.62 17.92 -1.89
C VAL A 145 2.57 17.45 -0.88
N LEU A 146 3.01 17.13 0.33
CA LEU A 146 2.17 16.71 1.44
C LEU A 146 1.70 17.92 2.24
N HIS A 147 0.38 18.01 2.41
CA HIS A 147 -0.29 18.97 3.27
C HIS A 147 -1.04 18.18 4.33
N VAL A 148 -0.91 18.59 5.60
CA VAL A 148 -1.62 18.00 6.72
C VAL A 148 -2.46 19.08 7.37
N ALA A 149 -3.76 18.81 7.52
CA ALA A 149 -4.67 19.67 8.25
C ALA A 149 -4.78 19.17 9.71
N GLY A 150 -4.92 20.09 10.67
CA GLY A 150 -5.11 19.73 12.08
C GLY A 150 -3.85 19.26 12.81
N GLY A 151 -2.66 19.48 12.25
CA GLY A 151 -1.37 19.18 12.89
C GLY A 151 -0.19 19.58 12.01
N ALA A 152 1.02 19.42 12.54
CA ALA A 152 2.25 19.63 11.79
C ALA A 152 3.08 18.33 11.73
N LEU A 153 3.94 18.24 10.71
CA LEU A 153 4.83 17.11 10.52
C LEU A 153 6.18 17.39 11.18
N GLY A 154 6.75 16.40 11.85
CA GLY A 154 8.13 16.43 12.31
C GLY A 154 9.12 16.43 11.14
N GLY A 155 10.31 17.00 11.37
CA GLY A 155 11.36 17.10 10.34
C GLY A 155 12.11 15.81 10.05
N ARG A 156 11.83 14.71 10.76
CA ARG A 156 12.45 13.39 10.53
C ARG A 156 11.37 12.35 10.31
N ALA A 157 11.56 11.43 9.38
CA ALA A 157 10.66 10.29 9.19
C ALA A 157 11.43 8.98 9.08
N THR A 158 10.75 7.86 9.32
CA THR A 158 11.25 6.53 8.99
C THR A 158 10.53 6.03 7.76
N LEU A 159 11.28 5.52 6.79
CA LEU A 159 10.75 4.94 5.55
C LEU A 159 11.06 3.45 5.50
N TRP A 160 10.06 2.62 5.27
CA TRP A 160 10.25 1.25 4.79
C TRP A 160 9.93 1.21 3.31
N ARG A 161 10.90 0.78 2.50
CA ARG A 161 10.74 0.65 1.05
C ARG A 161 10.91 -0.79 0.62
N MET A 162 9.89 -1.33 -0.02
CA MET A 162 9.96 -2.57 -0.79
C MET A 162 10.26 -2.25 -2.24
N THR A 163 11.35 -2.81 -2.78
CA THR A 163 11.75 -2.65 -4.19
C THR A 163 12.67 -3.79 -4.61
N GLY A 164 13.04 -3.82 -5.89
CA GLY A 164 13.88 -4.82 -6.52
C GLY A 164 14.42 -4.34 -7.86
N PRO A 165 15.29 -5.11 -8.52
CA PRO A 165 15.97 -4.70 -9.75
C PRO A 165 15.04 -4.55 -10.97
N SER A 166 13.84 -5.16 -10.95
CA SER A 166 12.87 -5.08 -12.04
C SER A 166 11.46 -5.44 -11.56
N LEU A 167 10.46 -5.20 -12.42
CA LEU A 167 9.09 -5.65 -12.20
C LEU A 167 8.97 -7.17 -12.02
N ASN A 168 9.84 -7.95 -12.67
CA ASN A 168 9.85 -9.40 -12.59
C ASN A 168 10.67 -9.94 -11.41
N ALA A 169 11.28 -9.07 -10.62
CA ALA A 169 12.06 -9.48 -9.45
C ALA A 169 11.21 -10.30 -8.49
N ALA A 170 11.71 -11.44 -8.07
CA ALA A 170 11.01 -12.37 -7.20
C ALA A 170 11.93 -12.97 -6.14
N ASP A 171 11.35 -13.27 -4.97
CA ASP A 171 11.99 -14.02 -3.90
C ASP A 171 11.55 -15.48 -3.99
N THR A 172 12.51 -16.36 -4.27
CA THR A 172 12.33 -17.81 -4.33
C THR A 172 13.31 -18.52 -3.39
N LEU A 173 12.90 -19.68 -2.89
CA LEU A 173 13.63 -20.53 -1.98
C LEU A 173 14.91 -21.01 -2.67
N GLY A 174 16.03 -20.98 -1.94
CA GLY A 174 17.33 -21.41 -2.47
C GLY A 174 18.07 -20.35 -3.31
N HIS A 175 17.42 -19.23 -3.65
CA HIS A 175 18.04 -18.14 -4.39
C HIS A 175 18.28 -16.90 -3.50
N LYS A 176 19.23 -16.06 -3.93
CA LYS A 176 19.44 -14.75 -3.31
C LYS A 176 18.19 -13.90 -3.51
N ARG A 177 17.71 -13.27 -2.44
CA ARG A 177 16.54 -12.38 -2.47
C ARG A 177 16.75 -11.24 -3.45
N GLN A 178 15.77 -11.05 -4.34
CA GLN A 178 15.76 -9.95 -5.30
C GLN A 178 14.90 -8.79 -4.80
N VAL A 179 13.88 -9.09 -3.99
CA VAL A 179 12.97 -8.09 -3.42
C VAL A 179 13.27 -7.90 -1.94
N VAL A 180 13.56 -6.68 -1.56
CA VAL A 180 13.97 -6.35 -0.19
C VAL A 180 13.08 -5.25 0.38
N VAL A 181 12.77 -5.36 1.67
CA VAL A 181 12.21 -4.25 2.46
C VAL A 181 13.37 -3.66 3.24
N LYS A 182 13.79 -2.45 2.87
CA LYS A 182 14.84 -1.71 3.58
C LYS A 182 14.24 -0.57 4.37
N GLN A 183 14.77 -0.35 5.57
CA GLN A 183 14.44 0.80 6.40
C GLN A 183 15.45 1.92 6.12
N TYR A 184 14.96 3.16 6.06
CA TYR A 184 15.75 4.36 5.87
C TYR A 184 15.32 5.41 6.89
N GLU A 185 16.28 6.16 7.41
CA GLU A 185 15.99 7.42 8.09
C GLU A 185 15.94 8.55 7.06
N VAL A 186 14.90 9.37 7.14
CA VAL A 186 14.75 10.57 6.33
C VAL A 186 14.92 11.77 7.24
N SER A 187 16.16 12.27 7.33
CA SER A 187 16.56 13.28 8.32
C SER A 187 16.01 14.69 8.03
N HIS A 188 15.63 14.96 6.78
CA HIS A 188 15.07 16.24 6.34
C HIS A 188 13.72 16.01 5.65
N PHE A 189 12.75 15.53 6.43
CA PHE A 189 11.40 15.30 5.96
C PHE A 189 10.67 16.64 5.83
N GLY A 190 10.52 17.09 4.58
CA GLY A 190 9.75 18.28 4.23
C GLY A 190 8.41 17.94 3.61
N ARG A 191 7.73 18.97 3.12
CA ARG A 191 6.45 18.81 2.41
C ARG A 191 6.62 18.19 1.03
N ARG A 192 7.74 18.46 0.35
CA ARG A 192 8.02 17.91 -0.98
C ARG A 192 8.71 16.56 -0.83
N ILE A 193 8.02 15.50 -1.21
CA ILE A 193 8.48 14.12 -1.06
C ILE A 193 8.78 13.56 -2.45
N THR A 194 9.92 12.86 -2.58
CA THR A 194 10.29 12.12 -3.79
C THR A 194 10.21 10.63 -3.49
N VAL A 195 9.39 9.92 -4.28
CA VAL A 195 9.17 8.48 -4.19
C VAL A 195 9.99 7.81 -5.29
N ALA A 196 10.74 6.77 -4.93
CA ALA A 196 11.55 6.03 -5.88
C ALA A 196 10.68 5.32 -6.94
N PRO A 197 11.19 5.06 -8.16
CA PRO A 197 10.50 4.23 -9.13
C PRO A 197 10.35 2.78 -8.63
N ILE A 198 9.34 2.07 -9.15
CA ILE A 198 9.09 0.64 -8.89
C ILE A 198 9.23 0.32 -7.39
N SER A 199 8.46 1.02 -6.58
CA SER A 199 8.57 0.93 -5.13
C SER A 199 7.23 0.99 -4.42
N ILE A 200 7.25 0.40 -3.22
CA ILE A 200 6.18 0.49 -2.24
C ILE A 200 6.83 1.07 -0.99
N ASP A 201 6.44 2.28 -0.64
CA ASP A 201 7.05 3.07 0.42
C ASP A 201 6.02 3.26 1.53
N ILE A 202 6.37 2.95 2.78
CA ILE A 202 5.56 3.32 3.94
C ILE A 202 6.39 4.25 4.81
N TYR A 203 5.91 5.48 4.98
CA TYR A 203 6.52 6.48 5.84
C TYR A 203 5.83 6.46 7.20
N HIS A 204 6.60 6.46 8.28
CA HIS A 204 6.14 6.91 9.59
C HIS A 204 6.70 8.30 9.82
N ILE A 205 5.80 9.29 9.84
CA ILE A 205 6.13 10.70 9.97
C ILE A 205 5.61 11.14 11.35
N PRO A 206 6.47 11.58 12.28
CA PRO A 206 6.03 12.11 13.55
C PRO A 206 5.02 13.25 13.34
N LEU A 207 3.93 13.20 14.09
CA LEU A 207 3.01 14.31 14.22
C LEU A 207 3.45 15.15 15.41
N VAL A 208 3.59 16.45 15.19
CA VAL A 208 3.83 17.42 16.26
C VAL A 208 2.57 18.25 16.44
N GLN A 209 2.19 18.51 17.70
CA GLN A 209 1.10 19.43 17.98
C GLN A 209 1.47 20.81 17.41
N GLY A 210 0.57 21.38 16.62
CA GLY A 210 0.68 22.78 16.26
C GLY A 210 0.64 23.60 17.54
N ARG A 211 1.54 24.59 17.67
CA ARG A 211 1.35 25.67 18.64
C ARG A 211 0.10 26.46 18.30
#